data_AF-A0A388SI10-F1
#
_entry.id   AF-A0A388SI10-F1
#
_cell.length_a   1.000
_cell.length_b   1.000
_cell.length_c   1.000
_cell.angle_alpha   90.00
_cell.angle_beta   90.00
_cell.angle_gamma   90.00
#
_symmetry.space_group_name_H-M   'P 1'
#
loop_
_entity.id
_entity.type
_entity.pdbx_description
1 polymer ?
#
loop_
_entity_poly.entity_id
_entity_poly.type
_entity_poly.pdbx_seq_one_letter_code
_entity_poly.pdbx_strand_id
1 'polypeptide(L)'
;MKALELAIDLGMETSLRIERPLMNLSKAETWKLAETIGGDALVSFIRDETHTCYEGDHTHFHDWGYGCGKCPACVLREKGWEEYVANLKGR
;
A
#
# COMPACT_ATOMS: atom_id res chain seq x y z
N MET A 1 -1.53 -16.42 -12.21
CA MET A 1 -2.83 -15.92 -11.68
C MET A 1 -4.03 -16.59 -12.31
N LYS A 2 -4.12 -16.72 -13.65
CA LYS A 2 -5.18 -17.53 -14.29
C LYS A 2 -5.30 -18.95 -13.71
N ALA A 3 -4.18 -19.55 -13.32
CA ALA A 3 -4.16 -20.86 -12.66
C ALA A 3 -4.81 -20.85 -11.26
N LEU A 4 -4.67 -19.78 -10.47
CA LEU A 4 -5.31 -19.67 -9.16
C LEU A 4 -6.81 -19.42 -9.30
N GLU A 5 -7.20 -18.52 -10.21
CA GLU A 5 -8.62 -18.27 -10.53
C GLU A 5 -9.31 -19.56 -10.97
N LEU A 6 -8.72 -20.28 -11.94
CA LEU A 6 -9.25 -21.56 -12.40
C LEU A 6 -9.33 -22.61 -11.28
N ALA A 7 -8.32 -22.67 -10.40
CA ALA A 7 -8.34 -23.62 -9.29
C ALA A 7 -9.48 -23.33 -8.30
N ILE A 8 -9.75 -22.06 -7.99
CA ILE A 8 -10.85 -21.69 -7.09
C ILE A 8 -12.19 -21.91 -7.80
N ASP A 9 -12.33 -21.53 -9.07
CA ASP A 9 -13.55 -21.75 -9.85
C ASP A 9 -13.94 -23.24 -9.88
N LEU A 10 -12.96 -24.12 -10.12
CA LEU A 10 -13.16 -25.57 -10.11
C LEU A 10 -13.49 -26.12 -8.71
N GLY A 11 -12.84 -25.61 -7.67
CA GLY A 11 -13.05 -26.07 -6.29
C GLY A 11 -14.35 -25.59 -5.66
N MET A 12 -14.89 -24.45 -6.12
CA MET A 12 -16.11 -23.83 -5.60
C MET A 12 -17.32 -23.96 -6.52
N GLU A 13 -17.16 -24.54 -7.72
CA GLU A 13 -18.19 -24.60 -8.76
C GLU A 13 -18.85 -23.23 -9.06
N THR A 14 -18.05 -22.15 -9.02
CA THR A 14 -18.49 -20.78 -9.29
C THR A 14 -17.54 -20.10 -10.26
N SER A 15 -17.99 -19.03 -10.93
CA SER A 15 -17.09 -18.17 -11.71
C SER A 15 -16.76 -16.92 -10.91
N LEU A 16 -15.47 -16.62 -10.74
CA LEU A 16 -14.99 -15.39 -10.12
C LEU A 16 -13.84 -14.75 -10.90
N ARG A 17 -13.59 -13.47 -10.60
CA ARG A 17 -12.46 -12.71 -11.13
C ARG A 17 -11.65 -12.12 -9.98
N ILE A 18 -10.35 -12.38 -9.94
CA ILE A 18 -9.45 -11.81 -8.92
C ILE A 18 -8.83 -10.52 -9.47
N GLU A 19 -9.39 -9.39 -9.05
CA GLU A 19 -8.80 -8.09 -9.32
C GLU A 19 -7.53 -7.89 -8.48
N ARG A 20 -6.46 -7.40 -9.11
CA ARG A 20 -5.18 -7.10 -8.45
C ARG A 20 -4.74 -5.69 -8.81
N PRO A 21 -5.45 -4.65 -8.33
CA PRO A 21 -5.21 -3.28 -8.74
C PRO A 21 -3.79 -2.78 -8.43
N LEU A 22 -3.09 -3.45 -7.51
CA LEU A 22 -1.75 -3.07 -7.06
C LEU A 22 -0.61 -3.93 -7.65
N MET A 23 -0.89 -4.95 -8.49
CA MET A 23 0.10 -5.97 -8.87
C MET A 23 1.38 -5.41 -9.49
N ASN A 24 1.26 -4.35 -10.28
CA ASN A 24 2.35 -3.76 -11.04
C ASN A 24 2.69 -2.35 -10.53
N LEU A 25 2.33 -2.03 -9.28
CA LEU A 25 2.62 -0.75 -8.66
C LEU A 25 3.73 -0.88 -7.63
N SER A 26 4.68 0.04 -7.67
CA SER A 26 5.59 0.32 -6.57
C SER A 26 4.85 0.92 -5.37
N LYS A 27 5.55 1.06 -4.24
CA LYS A 27 4.96 1.67 -3.05
C LYS A 27 4.69 3.17 -3.24
N ALA A 28 5.56 3.87 -3.98
CA ALA A 28 5.34 5.27 -4.36
C ALA A 28 4.11 5.43 -5.28
N GLU A 29 3.97 4.57 -6.28
CA GLU A 29 2.78 4.57 -7.16
C GLU A 29 1.50 4.21 -6.40
N THR A 30 1.60 3.39 -5.36
CA THR A 30 0.46 3.08 -4.48
C THR A 30 0.02 4.31 -3.67
N TRP A 31 0.95 5.12 -3.16
CA TRP A 31 0.62 6.41 -2.52
C TRP A 31 -0.03 7.37 -3.52
N LYS A 32 0.53 7.46 -4.73
CA LYS A 32 -0.05 8.26 -5.81
C LYS A 32 -1.46 7.80 -6.20
N LEU A 33 -1.71 6.49 -6.21
CA LEU A 33 -3.03 5.94 -6.46
C LEU A 33 -4.03 6.39 -5.39
N ALA A 34 -3.66 6.34 -4.11
CA ALA A 34 -4.51 6.83 -3.02
C ALA A 34 -4.86 8.32 -3.18
N GLU A 35 -3.88 9.16 -3.49
CA GLU A 35 -4.12 10.58 -3.81
C GLU A 35 -5.08 10.74 -5.01
N THR A 36 -4.89 9.93 -6.06
CA THR A 36 -5.68 10.05 -7.29
C THR A 36 -7.16 9.71 -7.07
N ILE A 37 -7.46 8.72 -6.22
CA ILE A 37 -8.83 8.26 -5.99
C ILE A 37 -9.55 8.97 -4.84
N GLY A 38 -8.80 9.46 -3.85
CA GLY A 38 -9.38 10.00 -2.61
C GLY A 38 -8.70 11.27 -2.09
N GLY A 39 -7.77 11.84 -2.84
CA GLY A 39 -7.05 13.06 -2.49
C GLY A 39 -6.24 12.96 -1.20
N ASP A 40 -5.87 14.13 -0.68
CA ASP A 40 -5.07 14.26 0.55
C ASP A 40 -5.77 13.64 1.76
N ALA A 41 -7.10 13.64 1.80
CA ALA A 41 -7.87 13.04 2.88
C ALA A 41 -7.63 11.52 2.98
N LEU A 42 -7.65 10.81 1.84
CA LEU A 42 -7.38 9.38 1.83
C LEU A 42 -5.90 9.08 2.10
N VAL A 43 -4.98 9.89 1.58
CA VAL A 43 -3.55 9.75 1.88
C VAL A 43 -3.29 9.89 3.37
N SER A 44 -3.88 10.92 4.02
CA SER A 44 -3.76 11.15 5.46
C SER A 44 -4.37 10.01 6.27
N PHE A 45 -5.57 9.56 5.90
CA PHE A 45 -6.20 8.41 6.54
C PHE A 45 -5.33 7.14 6.45
N ILE A 46 -4.82 6.81 5.26
CA ILE A 46 -3.94 5.64 5.11
C ILE A 46 -2.65 5.82 5.92
N ARG A 47 -2.10 7.03 5.95
CA ARG A 47 -0.89 7.31 6.72
C ARG A 47 -1.10 7.09 8.21
N ASP A 48 -2.20 7.59 8.74
CA ASP A 48 -2.41 7.74 10.18
C ASP A 48 -3.13 6.51 10.79
N GLU A 49 -3.99 5.84 10.01
CA GLU A 49 -4.90 4.79 10.52
C GLU A 49 -4.52 3.36 10.08
N THR A 50 -3.55 3.19 9.17
CA THR A 50 -3.18 1.83 8.70
C THR A 50 -1.91 1.31 9.36
N HIS A 51 -1.91 0.01 9.64
CA HIS A 51 -0.75 -0.68 10.17
C HIS A 51 0.04 -1.37 9.07
N THR A 52 1.36 -1.22 9.10
CA THR A 52 2.30 -1.92 8.19
C THR A 52 3.50 -2.50 8.93
N CYS A 53 3.83 -1.98 10.11
CA CYS A 53 4.99 -2.40 10.88
C CYS A 53 4.89 -3.89 11.27
N TYR A 54 5.97 -4.66 11.17
CA TYR A 54 5.96 -6.05 11.65
C TYR A 54 5.98 -6.16 13.17
N GLU A 55 6.43 -5.11 13.86
CA GLU A 55 6.58 -5.11 15.32
C GLU A 55 5.35 -4.54 16.04
N GLY A 56 4.28 -4.15 15.33
CA GLY A 56 3.10 -3.60 16.02
C GLY A 56 3.27 -2.17 16.54
N ASP A 57 4.35 -1.46 16.18
CA ASP A 57 4.66 -0.14 16.77
C ASP A 57 3.69 0.96 16.28
N HIS A 58 2.80 1.38 17.19
CA HIS A 58 1.88 2.51 17.06
C HIS A 58 2.24 3.69 17.97
N THR A 59 3.47 3.72 18.47
CA THR A 59 3.95 4.76 19.40
C THR A 59 4.81 5.79 18.69
N HIS A 60 5.62 5.37 17.72
CA HIS A 60 6.48 6.26 16.94
C HIS A 60 5.81 6.66 15.63
N PHE A 61 5.57 7.95 15.46
CA PHE A 61 4.99 8.53 14.25
C PHE A 61 6.06 9.22 13.40
N HIS A 62 6.08 8.88 12.11
CA HIS A 62 6.98 9.44 11.09
C HIS A 62 6.17 10.14 10.00
N ASP A 63 6.83 10.87 9.10
CA ASP A 63 6.16 11.52 7.95
C ASP A 63 5.37 10.55 7.07
N TRP A 64 5.74 9.26 7.06
CA TRP A 64 5.10 8.16 6.32
C TRP A 64 4.11 7.33 7.15
N GLY A 65 3.87 7.69 8.42
CA GLY A 65 2.94 7.07 9.36
C GLY A 65 3.60 6.37 10.56
N TYR A 66 2.83 5.54 11.27
CA TYR A 66 3.32 4.80 12.44
C TYR A 66 4.24 3.62 12.08
N GLY A 67 5.30 3.43 12.86
CA GLY A 67 6.10 2.20 12.82
C GLY A 67 7.48 2.30 13.47
N CYS A 68 8.11 1.14 13.64
CA CYS A 68 9.41 1.03 14.32
C CYS A 68 10.62 1.53 13.51
N GLY A 69 10.42 1.90 12.24
CA GLY A 69 11.47 2.43 11.34
C GLY A 69 12.56 1.43 10.89
N LYS A 70 12.70 0.28 11.55
CA LYS A 70 13.80 -0.68 11.30
C LYS A 70 13.39 -1.97 10.60
N CYS A 71 12.11 -2.35 10.64
CA CYS A 71 11.66 -3.59 9.99
C CYS A 71 11.51 -3.40 8.48
N PRO A 72 11.63 -4.47 7.66
CA PRO A 72 11.56 -4.36 6.20
C PRO A 72 10.29 -3.66 5.68
N ALA A 73 9.16 -3.86 6.35
CA ALA A 73 7.89 -3.22 5.97
C ALA A 73 7.92 -1.69 6.19
N CYS A 74 8.53 -1.23 7.30
CA CYS A 74 8.71 0.20 7.56
C CYS A 74 9.66 0.83 6.53
N VAL A 75 10.81 0.19 6.28
CA VAL A 75 11.82 0.68 5.31
C VAL A 75 11.21 0.81 3.90
N LEU A 76 10.41 -0.17 3.47
CA LEU A 76 9.73 -0.10 2.17
C LEU A 76 8.68 1.01 2.12
N ARG A 77 7.91 1.20 3.20
CA ARG A 77 6.87 2.24 3.29
C ARG A 77 7.46 3.63 3.31
N GLU A 78 8.53 3.83 4.07
CA GLU A 78 9.32 5.06 4.14
C GLU A 78 9.88 5.44 2.77
N LYS A 79 10.64 4.55 2.14
CA LYS A 79 11.20 4.80 0.81
C LYS A 79 10.13 5.16 -0.21
N GLY A 80 9.01 4.42 -0.21
CA GLY A 80 7.89 4.71 -1.10
C GLY A 80 7.23 6.07 -0.85
N TRP A 81 7.18 6.50 0.40
CA TRP A 81 6.67 7.82 0.76
C TRP A 81 7.61 8.94 0.30
N GLU A 82 8.91 8.80 0.55
CA GLU A 82 9.93 9.77 0.13
C GLU A 82 9.91 9.98 -1.39
N GLU A 83 9.87 8.89 -2.16
CA GLU A 83 9.75 8.92 -3.62
C GLU A 83 8.45 9.60 -4.08
N TYR A 84 7.32 9.31 -3.42
CA TYR A 84 6.04 9.96 -3.70
C TYR A 84 6.10 11.47 -3.46
N VAL A 85 6.61 11.92 -2.31
CA VAL A 85 6.73 13.34 -1.96
C VAL A 85 7.70 14.06 -2.90
N ALA A 86 8.81 13.43 -3.27
CA ALA A 86 9.76 14.00 -4.24
C ALA A 86 9.09 14.24 -5.59
N ASN A 87 8.27 13.29 -6.06
CA ASN A 87 7.53 13.42 -7.32
C ASN A 87 6.45 14.51 -7.29
N LEU A 88 5.94 14.89 -6.11
CA LEU A 88 5.03 16.03 -5.99
C LEU A 88 5.74 17.37 -6.15
N LYS A 89 6.96 17.51 -5.62
CA LYS A 89 7.75 18.76 -5.69
C LYS A 89 8.25 19.09 -7.11
N GLY A 90 8.27 18.11 -8.00
CA GLY A 90 8.65 18.28 -9.41
C GLY A 90 7.51 18.67 -10.35
N ARG A 91 6.28 18.90 -9.84
CA ARG A 91 5.10 19.32 -10.59
C ARG A 91 4.80 20.80 -10.35
#